data_AF-A0A9X2JM68-F1
#
_entry.id   AF-A0A9X2JM68-F1
#
_cell.length_a   1.000
_cell.length_b   1.000
_cell.length_c   1.000
_cell.angle_alpha   90.00
_cell.angle_beta   90.00
_cell.angle_gamma   90.00
#
_symmetry.space_group_name_H-M   'P 1'
#
loop_
_entity.id
_entity.type
_entity.pdbx_description
1 polymer ?
#
loop_
_entity_poly.entity_id
_entity_poly.type
_entity_poly.pdbx_seq_one_letter_code
_entity_poly.pdbx_strand_id
1 'polypeptide(L)'
;MEQCLFCLINNNTIPSKKIYEDSYSCVFLDKAEDVNYHMLAIPKKHISNILDCDGETLIHLTNAVQTVSRHCIKCGFSGINILNANGKDAGQSIAHFHIHLIPRKKGDNINAWPNFDECSVSLEDAYALLKIN
;
A
#
# COMPACT_ATOMS: atom_id res chain seq x y z
N MET A 1 18.82 1.09 -6.81
CA MET A 1 18.03 2.33 -6.98
C MET A 1 17.74 2.64 -8.46
N GLU A 2 18.73 2.72 -9.35
CA GLU A 2 18.51 3.03 -10.79
C GLU A 2 17.62 2.04 -11.55
N GLN A 3 17.48 0.80 -11.06
CA GLN A 3 16.60 -0.22 -11.66
C GLN A 3 15.27 -0.40 -10.92
N CYS A 4 15.00 0.38 -9.87
CA CYS A 4 13.72 0.26 -9.15
C CYS A 4 12.59 0.86 -9.99
N LEU A 5 11.59 0.04 -10.31
CA LEU A 5 10.43 0.45 -11.13
C LEU A 5 9.72 1.69 -10.54
N PHE A 6 9.55 1.74 -9.21
CA PHE A 6 8.87 2.85 -8.53
C PHE A 6 9.72 4.12 -8.47
N CYS A 7 11.06 4.00 -8.40
CA CYS A 7 11.95 5.16 -8.61
C CYS A 7 11.82 5.71 -10.02
N LEU A 8 11.77 4.84 -11.04
CA LEU A 8 11.59 5.27 -12.44
C LEU A 8 10.24 5.97 -12.65
N ILE A 9 9.18 5.54 -11.97
CA ILE A 9 7.87 6.22 -11.95
C ILE A 9 7.97 7.58 -11.27
N ASN A 10 8.59 7.65 -10.09
CA ASN A 10 8.76 8.90 -9.35
C ASN A 10 9.55 9.95 -10.15
N ASN A 11 10.56 9.51 -10.88
CA ASN A 11 11.43 10.34 -11.72
C ASN A 11 10.85 10.61 -13.12
N ASN A 12 9.62 10.17 -13.40
CA ASN A 12 8.99 10.27 -14.72
C ASN A 12 9.80 9.63 -15.87
N THR A 13 10.71 8.71 -15.56
CA THR A 13 11.51 7.98 -16.56
C THR A 13 10.63 6.97 -17.31
N ILE A 14 9.62 6.41 -16.64
CA ILE A 14 8.60 5.57 -17.28
C ILE A 14 7.20 6.16 -17.02
N PRO A 15 6.26 6.00 -17.98
CA PRO A 15 4.92 6.55 -17.83
C PRO A 15 4.13 5.84 -16.74
N SER A 16 3.30 6.61 -16.05
CA SER A 16 2.32 6.11 -15.08
C SER A 16 1.07 7.00 -15.09
N LYS A 17 -0.07 6.46 -14.68
CA LYS A 17 -1.32 7.24 -14.52
C LYS A 17 -1.43 7.70 -13.08
N LYS A 18 -0.78 8.83 -12.77
CA LYS A 18 -0.78 9.44 -11.43
C LYS A 18 -2.15 10.02 -11.10
N ILE A 19 -2.62 9.74 -9.91
CA ILE A 19 -3.88 10.23 -9.32
C ILE A 19 -3.60 11.35 -8.32
N TYR A 20 -2.49 11.25 -7.60
CA TYR A 20 -2.04 12.23 -6.62
C TYR A 20 -0.51 12.27 -6.57
N GLU A 21 0.05 13.46 -6.38
CA GLU A 21 1.49 13.65 -6.24
C GLU A 21 1.76 14.90 -5.41
N ASP A 22 2.68 14.78 -4.46
CA ASP A 22 3.25 15.90 -3.72
C ASP A 22 4.78 15.73 -3.60
N SER A 23 5.43 16.54 -2.76
CA SER A 23 6.89 16.49 -2.57
C SER A 23 7.39 15.21 -1.88
N TYR A 24 6.52 14.46 -1.19
CA TYR A 24 6.87 13.27 -0.41
C TYR A 24 6.33 11.96 -0.98
N SER A 25 5.22 12.00 -1.71
CA SER A 25 4.43 10.83 -2.08
C SER A 25 3.88 10.91 -3.51
N CYS A 26 3.62 9.74 -4.09
CA CYS A 26 2.96 9.60 -5.38
C CYS A 26 1.94 8.46 -5.29
N VAL A 27 0.75 8.66 -5.84
CA VAL A 27 -0.28 7.61 -5.98
C VAL A 27 -0.63 7.47 -7.45
N PHE A 28 -0.59 6.24 -7.98
CA PHE A 28 -0.82 5.96 -9.39
C PHE A 28 -1.56 4.62 -9.57
N LEU A 29 -2.21 4.43 -10.72
CA LEU A 29 -2.86 3.16 -11.06
C LEU A 29 -1.83 2.04 -11.23
N ASP A 30 -2.09 0.89 -10.61
CA ASP A 30 -1.28 -0.31 -10.80
C ASP A 30 -1.45 -0.83 -12.24
N LYS A 31 -0.35 -1.27 -12.85
CA LYS A 31 -0.32 -1.85 -14.19
C LYS A 31 -0.61 -3.35 -14.19
N ALA A 32 -0.62 -4.00 -13.03
CA ALA A 32 -0.92 -5.43 -12.94
C ALA A 32 -2.32 -5.79 -13.47
N GLU A 33 -3.26 -4.83 -13.50
CA GLU A 33 -4.66 -5.01 -13.97
C GLU A 33 -5.37 -6.20 -13.29
N ASP A 34 -4.96 -6.53 -12.07
CA ASP A 34 -5.44 -7.64 -11.26
C ASP A 34 -6.78 -7.32 -10.58
N VAL A 35 -7.00 -6.06 -10.22
CA VAL A 35 -8.25 -5.57 -9.61
C VAL A 35 -8.64 -4.20 -10.18
N ASN A 36 -9.94 -4.00 -10.38
CA ASN A 36 -10.49 -2.72 -10.86
C ASN A 36 -10.08 -1.56 -9.94
N TYR A 37 -9.58 -0.48 -10.55
CA TYR A 37 -9.17 0.76 -9.87
C TYR A 37 -8.03 0.61 -8.85
N HIS A 38 -7.28 -0.48 -8.92
CA HIS A 38 -6.12 -0.72 -8.07
C HIS A 38 -5.08 0.38 -8.24
N MET A 39 -4.68 0.99 -7.13
CA MET A 39 -3.64 2.01 -7.08
C MET A 39 -2.55 1.63 -6.09
N LEU A 40 -1.37 2.20 -6.29
CA LEU A 40 -0.24 2.12 -5.37
C LEU A 40 0.12 3.52 -4.90
N ALA A 41 0.21 3.70 -3.58
CA ALA A 41 0.83 4.86 -2.95
C ALA A 41 2.28 4.54 -2.57
N ILE A 42 3.22 5.37 -3.03
CA ILE A 42 4.66 5.19 -2.79
C ILE A 42 5.28 6.49 -2.26
N PRO A 43 6.31 6.43 -1.41
CA PRO A 43 7.12 7.59 -1.11
C PRO A 43 8.03 7.96 -2.29
N LYS A 44 8.41 9.24 -2.38
CA LYS A 44 9.41 9.76 -3.32
C LYS A 44 10.79 9.21 -3.02
N LYS A 45 11.14 9.17 -1.73
CA LYS A 45 12.35 8.54 -1.23
C LYS A 45 12.28 7.03 -1.45
N HIS A 46 13.38 6.44 -1.93
CA HIS A 46 13.49 4.99 -2.02
C HIS A 46 13.72 4.41 -0.62
N ILE A 47 12.74 3.66 -0.13
CA ILE A 47 12.74 2.96 1.16
C ILE A 47 12.23 1.56 0.89
N SER A 48 12.88 0.50 1.38
CA SER A 48 12.50 -0.87 1.00
C SER A 48 11.08 -1.22 1.39
N ASN A 49 10.68 -0.95 2.65
CA ASN A 49 9.38 -1.24 3.22
C ASN A 49 9.21 -0.46 4.55
N ILE A 50 8.15 -0.76 5.33
CA ILE A 50 7.89 -0.03 6.59
C ILE A 50 8.99 -0.18 7.64
N LEU A 51 9.75 -1.29 7.63
CA LEU A 51 10.76 -1.60 8.64
C LEU A 51 11.94 -0.61 8.60
N ASP A 52 12.19 -0.01 7.43
CA ASP A 52 13.26 0.94 7.17
C ASP A 52 12.76 2.40 7.06
N CYS A 53 11.44 2.62 7.23
CA CYS A 53 10.82 3.91 6.95
C CYS A 53 10.95 4.89 8.12
N ASP A 54 11.45 6.09 7.84
CA ASP A 54 11.45 7.17 8.83
C ASP A 54 10.03 7.72 9.10
N GLY A 55 9.83 8.24 10.31
CA GLY A 55 8.51 8.69 10.76
C GLY A 55 7.92 9.82 9.92
N GLU A 56 8.75 10.74 9.43
CA GLU A 56 8.31 11.84 8.56
C GLU A 56 7.72 11.30 7.26
N THR A 57 8.47 10.43 6.57
CA THR A 57 8.01 9.80 5.33
C THR A 57 6.74 8.99 5.55
N LEU A 58 6.63 8.25 6.67
CA LEU A 58 5.44 7.46 7.00
C LEU A 58 4.19 8.34 7.21
N ILE A 59 4.34 9.48 7.90
CA ILE A 59 3.26 10.45 8.11
C ILE A 59 2.77 10.98 6.77
N HIS A 60 3.69 11.46 5.92
CA HIS A 60 3.32 12.00 4.61
C HIS A 60 2.67 10.96 3.69
N LEU A 61 3.22 9.75 3.64
CA LEU A 61 2.66 8.67 2.83
C LEU A 61 1.24 8.30 3.28
N THR A 62 1.03 8.19 4.60
CA THR A 62 -0.29 7.85 5.14
C THR A 62 -1.31 8.99 4.93
N ASN A 63 -0.87 10.24 4.98
CA ASN A 63 -1.71 11.40 4.63
C ASN A 63 -2.11 11.37 3.14
N ALA A 64 -1.20 10.98 2.24
CA ALA A 64 -1.52 10.79 0.83
C ALA A 64 -2.54 9.66 0.63
N VAL A 65 -2.34 8.51 1.30
CA VAL A 65 -3.30 7.39 1.31
C VAL A 65 -4.68 7.86 1.78
N GLN A 66 -4.77 8.60 2.88
CA GLN A 66 -6.04 9.13 3.39
C GLN A 66 -6.69 10.11 2.42
N THR A 67 -5.90 10.99 1.80
CA THR A 67 -6.38 12.00 0.85
C THR A 67 -7.01 11.34 -0.38
N VAL A 68 -6.30 10.40 -1.01
CA VAL A 68 -6.83 9.65 -2.16
C VAL A 68 -8.02 8.80 -1.73
N SER A 69 -7.97 8.20 -0.55
CA SER A 69 -9.07 7.39 -0.03
C SER A 69 -10.37 8.19 0.10
N ARG A 70 -10.30 9.37 0.72
CA ARG A 70 -11.46 10.29 0.82
C ARG A 70 -11.93 10.75 -0.55
N HIS A 71 -11.02 10.95 -1.50
CA HIS A 71 -11.39 11.30 -2.87
C HIS A 71 -12.19 10.17 -3.55
N CYS A 72 -11.78 8.90 -3.41
CA CYS A 72 -12.54 7.77 -3.93
C CYS A 72 -13.96 7.71 -3.35
N ILE A 73 -14.15 7.97 -2.05
CA ILE A 73 -15.50 8.02 -1.47
C ILE A 73 -16.36 9.11 -2.15
N LYS A 74 -15.79 10.30 -2.40
CA LYS A 74 -16.47 11.38 -3.15
C LYS A 74 -16.82 10.98 -4.59
N CYS A 75 -16.03 10.09 -5.20
CA CYS A 75 -16.28 9.53 -6.52
C CYS A 75 -17.31 8.39 -6.53
N GLY A 76 -17.98 8.11 -5.40
CA GLY A 76 -19.07 7.13 -5.31
C GLY A 76 -18.63 5.70 -4.98
N PHE A 77 -17.39 5.49 -4.54
CA PHE A 77 -16.98 4.23 -3.92
C PHE A 77 -17.49 4.16 -2.47
N SER A 78 -17.83 2.96 -2.00
CA SER A 78 -18.44 2.75 -0.67
C SER A 78 -17.44 2.33 0.40
N GLY A 79 -16.21 2.03 0.02
CA GLY A 79 -15.14 1.59 0.92
C GLY A 79 -13.82 1.44 0.18
N ILE A 80 -12.76 1.12 0.92
CA ILE A 80 -11.41 0.93 0.38
C ILE A 80 -10.71 -0.17 1.16
N ASN A 81 -10.08 -1.11 0.45
CA ASN A 81 -9.07 -1.97 1.07
C ASN A 81 -7.71 -1.30 0.95
N ILE A 82 -6.99 -1.24 2.07
CA ILE A 82 -5.63 -0.74 2.17
C ILE A 82 -4.76 -1.94 2.55
N LEU A 83 -3.84 -2.33 1.67
CA LEU A 83 -2.99 -3.51 1.85
C LEU A 83 -1.53 -3.10 1.75
N ASN A 84 -0.66 -3.80 2.47
CA ASN A 84 0.78 -3.60 2.40
C ASN A 84 1.49 -4.89 2.85
N ALA A 85 2.57 -5.23 2.16
CA ALA A 85 3.44 -6.35 2.48
C ALA A 85 4.86 -5.82 2.72
N ASN A 86 5.53 -6.34 3.75
CA ASN A 86 6.87 -5.92 4.14
C ASN A 86 7.78 -7.14 4.25
N GLY A 87 8.67 -7.31 3.28
CA GLY A 87 9.52 -8.49 3.14
C GLY A 87 8.95 -9.53 2.17
N LYS A 88 9.84 -10.35 1.62
CA LYS A 88 9.51 -11.36 0.59
C LYS A 88 8.48 -12.37 1.08
N ASP A 89 8.64 -12.87 2.31
CA ASP A 89 7.77 -13.89 2.88
C ASP A 89 6.36 -13.34 3.22
N ALA A 90 6.24 -12.02 3.34
CA ALA A 90 4.95 -11.34 3.46
C ALA A 90 4.28 -11.08 2.09
N GLY A 91 4.92 -11.46 0.97
CA GLY A 91 4.40 -11.24 -0.38
C GLY A 91 4.80 -9.91 -1.02
N GLN A 92 5.81 -9.21 -0.48
CA GLN A 92 6.27 -7.95 -1.08
C GLN A 92 6.91 -8.19 -2.45
N SER A 93 6.32 -7.62 -3.51
CA SER A 93 6.77 -7.82 -4.90
C SER A 93 7.93 -6.91 -5.30
N ILE A 94 7.87 -5.62 -4.91
CA ILE A 94 8.89 -4.61 -5.21
C ILE A 94 9.43 -4.06 -3.89
N ALA A 95 10.76 -4.10 -3.72
CA ALA A 95 11.49 -3.55 -2.57
C ALA A 95 11.57 -2.01 -2.63
N HIS A 96 10.41 -1.38 -2.75
CA HIS A 96 10.17 0.06 -2.56
C HIS A 96 8.82 0.14 -1.87
N PHE A 97 8.76 0.77 -0.71
CA PHE A 97 7.61 0.79 0.17
C PHE A 97 6.36 1.27 -0.58
N HIS A 98 5.32 0.46 -0.59
CA HIS A 98 4.10 0.77 -1.29
C HIS A 98 2.89 0.29 -0.51
N ILE A 99 1.83 1.07 -0.58
CA ILE A 99 0.54 0.74 0.00
C ILE A 99 -0.45 0.62 -1.15
N HIS A 100 -1.11 -0.52 -1.23
CA HIS A 100 -2.18 -0.78 -2.18
C HIS A 100 -3.44 -0.07 -1.71
N LEU A 101 -4.12 0.62 -2.62
CA LEU A 101 -5.46 1.18 -2.42
C LEU A 101 -6.39 0.54 -3.45
N ILE A 102 -7.43 -0.15 -2.96
CA ILE A 102 -8.42 -0.80 -3.79
C ILE A 102 -9.80 -0.24 -3.43
N PRO A 103 -10.31 0.75 -4.18
CA PRO A 103 -11.66 1.27 -3.99
C PRO A 103 -12.72 0.21 -4.25
N ARG A 104 -13.72 0.15 -3.37
CA ARG A 104 -14.75 -0.89 -3.35
C ARG A 104 -16.13 -0.33 -3.65
N LYS A 105 -16.95 -1.14 -4.29
CA LYS A 105 -18.38 -0.88 -4.48
C LYS A 105 -19.18 -2.07 -3.95
N LYS A 106 -20.38 -1.81 -3.45
CA LYS A 106 -21.32 -2.87 -3.08
C LYS A 106 -21.55 -3.79 -4.29
N GLY A 107 -21.31 -5.09 -4.11
CA GLY A 107 -21.52 -6.09 -5.14
C GLY A 107 -20.42 -6.17 -6.21
N ASP A 108 -19.24 -5.60 -5.99
CA ASP A 108 -18.11 -5.73 -6.93
C ASP A 108 -17.45 -7.12 -6.93
N ASN A 109 -17.85 -8.01 -6.02
CA ASN A 109 -17.39 -9.41 -5.89
C ASN A 109 -15.87 -9.58 -5.75
N ILE A 110 -15.15 -8.54 -5.32
CA ILE A 110 -13.70 -8.61 -5.05
C ILE A 110 -13.49 -9.16 -3.63
N ASN A 111 -12.70 -10.23 -3.48
CA ASN A 111 -12.25 -10.70 -2.16
C ASN A 111 -10.80 -10.28 -1.91
N ALA A 112 -10.61 -9.08 -1.38
CA ALA A 112 -9.30 -8.53 -1.03
C ALA A 112 -8.87 -8.87 0.42
N TRP A 113 -9.72 -9.60 1.17
CA TRP A 113 -9.41 -9.99 2.54
C TRP A 113 -8.93 -11.44 2.56
N PRO A 114 -7.84 -11.76 3.27
CA PRO A 114 -7.34 -13.12 3.35
C PRO A 114 -8.36 -14.05 4.05
N ASN A 115 -8.43 -15.29 3.58
CA ASN A 115 -9.06 -16.37 4.33
C ASN A 115 -8.03 -16.90 5.32
N PHE A 116 -8.34 -16.86 6.61
CA PHE A 116 -7.49 -17.41 7.66
C PHE A 116 -8.02 -18.75 8.14
N ASP A 117 -7.10 -19.68 8.43
CA ASP A 117 -7.39 -20.95 9.10
C ASP A 117 -7.38 -20.79 10.63
N GLU A 118 -7.65 -21.88 11.37
CA GLU A 118 -7.59 -21.88 12.83
C GLU A 118 -6.18 -21.58 13.35
N CYS A 119 -6.09 -20.71 14.37
CA CYS A 119 -4.85 -20.37 15.03
C CYS A 119 -4.43 -21.48 16.00
N SER A 120 -3.21 -22.00 15.84
CA SER A 120 -2.64 -23.03 16.70
C SER A 120 -1.90 -22.49 17.93
N VAL A 121 -1.63 -21.18 17.97
CA VAL A 121 -0.92 -20.51 19.08
C VAL A 121 -1.92 -19.89 20.05
N SER A 122 -1.71 -20.08 21.36
CA SER A 122 -2.56 -19.46 22.38
C SER A 122 -2.35 -17.94 22.43
N LEU A 123 -3.35 -17.20 22.93
CA LEU A 123 -3.23 -15.74 23.07
C LEU A 123 -2.12 -15.37 24.07
N GLU A 124 -1.96 -16.16 25.12
CA GLU A 124 -0.96 -16.00 26.16
C GLU A 124 0.45 -16.18 25.61
N ASP A 125 0.69 -17.23 24.81
CA ASP A 125 2.00 -17.48 24.18
C ASP A 125 2.32 -16.39 23.14
N ALA A 126 1.33 -15.99 22.34
CA ALA A 126 1.48 -14.91 21.38
C ALA A 126 1.83 -13.59 22.07
N TYR A 127 1.14 -13.27 23.18
CA TYR A 127 1.42 -12.08 23.97
C TYR A 127 2.82 -12.10 24.58
N ALA A 128 3.21 -13.22 25.19
CA ALA A 128 4.54 -13.38 25.78
C ALA A 128 5.66 -13.17 24.75
N LEU A 129 5.43 -13.58 23.50
CA LEU A 129 6.40 -13.42 22.41
C LEU A 129 6.41 -12.00 21.81
N LEU A 130 5.25 -11.37 21.61
CA LEU A 130 5.11 -10.18 20.76
C LEU A 130 4.94 -8.86 21.52
N LYS A 131 4.71 -8.89 22.84
CA LYS A 131 4.50 -7.66 23.61
C LYS A 131 5.75 -6.77 23.56
N ILE A 132 5.58 -5.55 23.07
CA ILE A 132 6.59 -4.49 23.13
C ILE A 132 6.13 -3.49 24.20
N ASN A 133 6.88 -3.43 25.32
CA ASN A 133 6.63 -2.63 26.53
C ASN A 133 5.35 -2.99 27.31
#